data_AF-A0A8T4RY19-F1
#
_entry.id   AF-A0A8T4RY19-F1
#
_cell.length_a   1.000
_cell.length_b   1.000
_cell.length_c   1.000
_cell.angle_alpha   90.00
_cell.angle_beta   90.00
_cell.angle_gamma   90.00
#
_symmetry.space_group_name_H-M   'P 1'
#
loop_
_entity.id
_entity.type
_entity.pdbx_description
1 polymer ?
#
loop_
_entity_poly.entity_id
_entity_poly.type
_entity_poly.pdbx_seq_one_letter_code
_entity_poly.pdbx_strand_id
1 'polypeptide(L)'
;MLLEVGKMEQGTEQRTTREEYAIVLDFLPNGYPFESRHGQVSTPIVQALGKKHLILLELVPKKEIKLQPNDDVYIGEGKRDKIHHINGKLSPNKLTSTAEAELEFVVTDLVKKNEKRFLDFFNNATPLSTRMHSIELIPGMGKKRMWEILEERKAKPFESFADFKKRVKLLPDPEKAIIKRIIAEITIEQKHYLFVER
;
A
#
# COMPACT_ATOMS: atom_id res chain seq x y z
N MET A 1 -35.00 -36.38 29.23
CA MET A 1 -35.23 -35.25 28.30
C MET A 1 -33.97 -34.39 28.36
N LEU A 2 -32.97 -34.76 27.56
CA LEU A 2 -31.67 -34.07 27.47
C LEU A 2 -31.83 -32.97 26.42
N LEU A 3 -31.74 -31.70 26.84
CA LEU A 3 -31.73 -30.57 25.93
C LEU A 3 -30.31 -30.38 25.40
N GLU A 4 -30.12 -30.57 24.10
CA GLU A 4 -28.87 -30.31 23.38
C GLU A 4 -28.51 -28.82 23.48
N VAL A 5 -27.32 -28.58 24.01
CA VAL A 5 -26.69 -27.26 24.04
C VAL A 5 -26.16 -26.97 22.64
N GLY A 6 -26.89 -26.14 21.88
CA GLY A 6 -26.45 -25.65 20.58
C GLY A 6 -25.15 -24.86 20.71
N LYS A 7 -24.04 -25.45 20.24
CA LYS A 7 -22.79 -24.74 20.00
C LYS A 7 -22.99 -23.83 18.79
N MET A 8 -23.08 -22.52 19.04
CA MET A 8 -22.90 -21.51 17.99
C MET A 8 -21.42 -21.50 17.60
N GLU A 9 -21.11 -22.05 16.43
CA GLU A 9 -19.83 -21.81 15.76
C GLU A 9 -19.82 -20.36 15.27
N GLN A 10 -19.13 -19.48 16.00
CA GLN A 10 -18.73 -18.19 15.46
C GLN A 10 -17.56 -18.42 14.52
N GLY A 11 -17.87 -18.60 13.23
CA GLY A 11 -16.89 -18.47 12.16
C GLY A 11 -16.33 -17.05 12.19
N THR A 12 -15.05 -16.93 12.54
CA THR A 12 -14.30 -15.69 12.33
C THR A 12 -14.21 -15.45 10.82
N GLU A 13 -15.09 -14.61 10.27
CA GLU A 13 -14.86 -13.98 8.98
C GLU A 13 -13.56 -13.19 9.10
N GLN A 14 -12.47 -13.76 8.60
CA GLN A 14 -11.30 -12.98 8.23
C GLN A 14 -11.80 -11.98 7.18
N ARG A 15 -12.04 -10.73 7.58
CA ARG A 15 -12.18 -9.63 6.64
C ARG A 15 -10.87 -9.51 5.89
N THR A 16 -10.72 -10.27 4.81
CA THR A 16 -9.63 -10.10 3.86
C THR A 16 -9.67 -8.63 3.43
N THR A 17 -8.60 -7.88 3.66
CA THR A 17 -8.54 -6.50 3.19
C THR A 17 -8.43 -6.51 1.68
N ARG A 18 -9.59 -6.31 1.03
CA ARG A 18 -9.73 -6.32 -0.43
C ARG A 18 -9.50 -4.93 -0.96
N GLU A 19 -8.63 -4.84 -1.96
CA GLU A 19 -8.49 -3.65 -2.78
C GLU A 19 -9.65 -3.59 -3.78
N GLU A 20 -10.28 -2.42 -3.91
CA GLU A 20 -11.32 -2.20 -4.92
C GLU A 20 -10.76 -1.59 -6.20
N TYR A 21 -9.70 -0.79 -6.07
CA TYR A 21 -9.04 -0.11 -7.17
C TYR A 21 -7.53 -0.28 -7.06
N ALA A 22 -6.88 -0.40 -8.20
CA ALA A 22 -5.43 -0.43 -8.31
C ALA A 22 -4.96 0.52 -9.43
N ILE A 23 -3.69 0.90 -9.35
CA ILE A 23 -2.98 1.69 -10.34
C ILE A 23 -2.00 0.76 -11.04
N VAL A 24 -2.03 0.73 -12.37
CA VAL A 24 -1.11 -0.08 -13.18
C VAL A 24 0.32 0.45 -13.04
N LEU A 25 1.25 -0.44 -12.72
CA LEU A 25 2.69 -0.16 -12.69
C LEU A 25 3.35 -0.60 -14.01
N ASP A 26 2.98 -1.78 -14.51
CA ASP A 26 3.46 -2.29 -15.79
C ASP A 26 2.45 -3.26 -16.42
N PHE A 27 2.46 -3.35 -17.74
CA PHE A 27 1.65 -4.28 -18.52
C PHE A 27 2.55 -5.14 -19.40
N LEU A 28 2.46 -6.45 -19.21
CA LEU A 28 3.21 -7.48 -19.92
C LEU A 28 2.25 -8.23 -20.85
N PRO A 29 2.15 -7.85 -22.14
CA PRO A 29 1.18 -8.45 -23.07
C PRO A 29 1.41 -9.95 -23.27
N ASN A 30 2.65 -10.40 -23.14
CA ASN A 30 3.07 -11.78 -23.31
C ASN A 30 3.47 -12.43 -21.98
N GLY A 31 3.00 -11.89 -20.85
CA GLY A 31 3.37 -12.36 -19.51
C GLY A 31 4.86 -12.15 -19.18
N TYR A 32 5.34 -12.80 -18.12
CA TYR A 32 6.73 -12.70 -17.71
C TYR A 32 7.68 -13.34 -18.73
N PRO A 33 8.82 -12.70 -19.04
CA PRO A 33 9.88 -13.34 -19.80
C PRO A 33 10.27 -14.66 -19.12
N PHE A 34 10.46 -15.71 -19.90
CA PHE A 34 10.95 -17.02 -19.46
C PHE A 34 10.01 -17.88 -18.58
N GLU A 35 8.81 -17.41 -18.24
CA GLU A 35 7.79 -18.26 -17.58
C GLU A 35 6.94 -19.07 -18.59
N SER A 36 7.02 -18.73 -19.88
CA SER A 36 6.30 -19.43 -20.94
C SER A 36 6.88 -20.83 -21.18
N ARG A 37 6.07 -21.88 -20.99
CA ARG A 37 6.43 -23.24 -21.41
C ARG A 37 6.28 -23.37 -22.92
N HIS A 38 7.16 -24.15 -23.56
CA HIS A 38 7.10 -24.44 -24.99
C HIS A 38 5.70 -24.90 -25.40
N GLY A 39 5.06 -24.16 -26.31
CA GLY A 39 3.72 -24.46 -26.84
C GLY A 39 2.54 -23.88 -26.05
N GLN A 40 2.76 -23.16 -24.95
CA GLN A 40 1.68 -22.53 -24.18
C GLN A 40 1.58 -21.02 -24.52
N VAL A 41 0.37 -20.54 -24.78
CA VAL A 41 0.10 -19.11 -24.95
C VAL A 41 0.32 -18.42 -23.60
N SER A 42 1.26 -17.49 -23.54
CA SER A 42 1.48 -16.71 -22.34
C SER A 42 0.24 -15.89 -21.99
N THR A 43 -0.13 -15.92 -20.72
CA THR A 43 -1.23 -15.09 -20.22
C THR A 43 -0.72 -13.67 -20.03
N PRO A 44 -1.41 -12.63 -20.54
CA PRO A 44 -1.05 -11.25 -20.26
C PRO A 44 -1.10 -10.98 -18.75
N ILE A 45 -0.10 -10.26 -18.24
CA ILE A 45 0.02 -9.93 -16.82
C ILE A 45 0.08 -8.42 -16.66
N VAL A 46 -0.53 -7.91 -15.59
CA VAL A 46 -0.46 -6.53 -15.18
C VAL A 46 0.06 -6.51 -13.75
N GLN A 47 1.15 -5.77 -13.53
CA GLN A 47 1.63 -5.46 -12.19
C GLN A 47 0.95 -4.17 -11.75
N ALA A 48 0.36 -4.16 -10.56
CA ALA A 48 -0.41 -3.02 -10.08
C ALA A 48 -0.23 -2.79 -8.58
N LEU A 49 -0.44 -1.55 -8.15
CA LEU A 49 -0.48 -1.15 -6.75
C LEU A 49 -1.92 -0.85 -6.34
N GLY A 50 -2.43 -1.55 -5.32
CA GLY A 50 -3.73 -1.25 -4.74
C GLY A 50 -3.77 0.16 -4.11
N LYS A 51 -4.86 0.89 -4.30
CA LYS A 51 -4.94 2.30 -3.87
C LYS A 51 -5.14 2.46 -2.37
N LYS A 52 -5.85 1.52 -1.73
CA LYS A 52 -6.31 1.68 -0.36
C LYS A 52 -5.34 1.04 0.63
N HIS A 53 -4.88 -0.17 0.38
CA HIS A 53 -4.03 -0.92 1.29
C HIS A 53 -2.58 -1.02 0.78
N LEU A 54 -2.29 -0.40 -0.39
CA LEU A 54 -0.95 -0.33 -1.01
C LEU A 54 -0.38 -1.73 -1.27
N ILE A 55 -1.25 -2.69 -1.57
CA ILE A 55 -0.88 -4.08 -1.83
C ILE A 55 -0.37 -4.20 -3.27
N LEU A 56 0.80 -4.79 -3.45
CA LEU A 56 1.27 -5.19 -4.78
C LEU A 56 0.45 -6.37 -5.28
N LEU A 57 -0.10 -6.23 -6.48
CA LEU A 57 -1.01 -7.20 -7.08
C LEU A 57 -0.53 -7.59 -8.46
N GLU A 58 -0.72 -8.87 -8.76
CA GLU A 58 -0.62 -9.41 -10.10
C GLU A 58 -2.03 -9.63 -10.63
N LEU A 59 -2.37 -8.96 -11.72
CA LEU A 59 -3.70 -8.98 -12.32
C LEU A 59 -3.63 -9.58 -13.73
N VAL A 60 -4.74 -10.19 -14.15
CA VAL A 60 -4.93 -10.66 -15.52
C VAL A 60 -5.98 -9.79 -16.19
N PRO A 61 -5.65 -9.05 -17.27
CA PRO A 61 -6.61 -8.24 -17.99
C PRO A 61 -7.57 -9.12 -18.79
N LYS A 62 -8.69 -8.54 -19.23
CA LYS A 62 -9.55 -9.21 -20.20
C LYS A 62 -8.86 -9.31 -21.56
N LYS A 63 -9.34 -10.22 -22.41
CA LYS A 63 -8.85 -10.37 -23.78
C LYS A 63 -8.91 -9.02 -24.51
N GLU A 64 -7.86 -8.74 -25.30
CA GLU A 64 -7.73 -7.55 -26.16
C GLU A 64 -7.61 -6.20 -25.42
N ILE A 65 -7.71 -6.18 -24.09
CA ILE A 65 -7.44 -4.99 -23.30
C ILE A 65 -5.93 -4.74 -23.26
N LYS A 66 -5.53 -3.51 -23.63
CA LYS A 66 -4.19 -2.98 -23.39
C LYS A 66 -4.27 -1.96 -22.27
N LEU A 67 -3.28 -1.99 -21.39
CA LEU A 67 -3.15 -1.08 -20.26
C LEU A 67 -1.82 -0.35 -20.35
N GLN A 68 -1.76 0.82 -19.73
CA GLN A 68 -0.55 1.62 -19.62
C GLN A 68 -0.24 1.89 -18.15
N PRO A 69 1.03 2.13 -17.79
CA PRO A 69 1.37 2.64 -16.47
C PRO A 69 0.51 3.85 -16.10
N ASN A 70 0.17 3.96 -14.82
CA ASN A 70 -0.73 4.96 -14.24
C ASN A 70 -2.23 4.81 -14.61
N ASP A 71 -2.62 3.77 -15.36
CA ASP A 71 -4.04 3.45 -15.54
C ASP A 71 -4.71 3.10 -14.21
N ASP A 72 -5.86 3.71 -13.96
CA ASP A 72 -6.77 3.30 -12.89
C ASP A 72 -7.62 2.11 -13.34
N VAL A 73 -7.61 1.04 -12.53
CA VAL A 73 -8.39 -0.18 -12.80
C VAL A 73 -9.23 -0.56 -11.59
N TYR A 74 -10.50 -0.90 -11.85
CA TYR A 74 -11.39 -1.49 -10.86
C TYR A 74 -11.14 -3.00 -10.76
N ILE A 75 -10.92 -3.49 -9.54
CA ILE A 75 -10.64 -4.89 -9.19
C ILE A 75 -11.54 -5.42 -8.08
N GLY A 76 -12.54 -4.64 -7.64
CA GLY A 76 -13.53 -5.07 -6.65
C GLY A 76 -14.45 -6.20 -7.13
N GLU A 77 -15.46 -6.52 -6.33
CA GLU A 77 -16.37 -7.66 -6.57
C GLU A 77 -17.41 -7.40 -7.67
N GLY A 78 -17.67 -6.12 -7.98
CA GLY A 78 -18.61 -5.73 -9.02
C GLY A 78 -18.12 -6.04 -10.43
N LYS A 79 -18.84 -5.49 -11.43
CA LYS A 79 -18.44 -5.62 -12.83
C LYS A 79 -17.11 -4.90 -13.07
N ARG A 80 -16.09 -5.66 -13.46
CA ARG A 80 -14.78 -5.14 -13.88
C ARG A 80 -14.78 -4.91 -15.37
N ASP A 81 -14.32 -3.76 -15.84
CA ASP A 81 -14.26 -3.46 -17.28
C ASP A 81 -12.98 -3.98 -17.93
N LYS A 82 -11.82 -3.63 -17.33
CA LYS A 82 -10.47 -3.92 -17.86
C LYS A 82 -9.88 -5.23 -17.36
N ILE A 83 -10.17 -5.61 -16.11
CA ILE A 83 -9.54 -6.75 -15.42
C ILE A 83 -10.44 -7.98 -15.45
N HIS A 84 -9.89 -9.15 -15.77
CA HIS A 84 -10.59 -10.43 -15.67
C HIS A 84 -10.59 -10.91 -14.22
N HIS A 85 -9.39 -11.08 -13.64
CA HIS A 85 -9.23 -11.52 -12.27
C HIS A 85 -7.91 -11.06 -11.65
N ILE A 86 -7.84 -11.15 -10.32
CA ILE A 86 -6.60 -10.97 -9.55
C ILE A 86 -5.92 -12.34 -9.52
N ASN A 87 -4.68 -12.45 -10.01
CA ASN A 87 -3.91 -13.69 -9.93
C ASN A 87 -3.40 -13.91 -8.49
N GLY A 88 -2.99 -12.84 -7.82
CA GLY A 88 -2.61 -12.87 -6.41
C GLY A 88 -1.84 -11.64 -5.97
N LYS A 89 -1.23 -11.73 -4.78
CA LYS A 89 -0.24 -10.75 -4.32
C LYS A 89 1.04 -10.93 -5.15
N LEU A 90 1.59 -9.82 -5.63
CA LEU A 90 2.84 -9.80 -6.37
C LEU A 90 4.01 -9.73 -5.38
N SER A 91 4.96 -10.67 -5.51
CA SER A 91 6.22 -10.60 -4.76
C SER A 91 7.06 -9.44 -5.28
N PRO A 92 7.68 -8.62 -4.41
CA PRO A 92 8.53 -7.51 -4.84
C PRO A 92 9.66 -7.92 -5.78
N ASN A 93 10.21 -9.13 -5.60
CA ASN A 93 11.28 -9.67 -6.44
C ASN A 93 10.86 -9.96 -7.89
N LYS A 94 9.55 -9.93 -8.19
CA LYS A 94 9.01 -10.10 -9.54
C LYS A 94 8.72 -8.76 -10.23
N LEU A 95 8.85 -7.62 -9.54
CA LEU A 95 8.63 -6.32 -10.17
C LEU A 95 9.55 -6.17 -11.38
N THR A 96 9.00 -5.69 -12.48
CA THR A 96 9.83 -5.35 -13.64
C THR A 96 10.54 -4.03 -13.37
N SER A 97 11.63 -3.76 -14.10
CA SER A 97 12.32 -2.46 -13.98
C SER A 97 11.41 -1.27 -14.30
N THR A 98 10.44 -1.46 -15.22
CA THR A 98 9.39 -0.47 -15.49
C THR A 98 8.50 -0.29 -14.25
N ALA A 99 8.00 -1.38 -13.66
CA ALA A 99 7.14 -1.31 -12.49
C ALA A 99 7.83 -0.70 -11.27
N GLU A 100 9.13 -0.98 -11.05
CA GLU A 100 9.93 -0.36 -9.99
C GLU A 100 10.05 1.15 -10.17
N ALA A 101 10.33 1.61 -11.40
CA ALA A 101 10.42 3.03 -11.70
C ALA A 101 9.05 3.72 -11.50
N GLU A 102 7.98 3.12 -12.02
CA GLU A 102 6.61 3.66 -11.90
C GLU A 102 6.10 3.63 -10.46
N LEU A 103 6.52 2.67 -9.64
CA LEU A 103 6.13 2.58 -8.23
C LEU A 103 6.46 3.85 -7.45
N GLU A 104 7.66 4.43 -7.66
CA GLU A 104 8.06 5.67 -6.98
C GLU A 104 7.17 6.86 -7.38
N PHE A 105 6.86 6.98 -8.68
CA PHE A 105 5.96 8.02 -9.19
C PHE A 105 4.54 7.86 -8.66
N VAL A 106 4.00 6.64 -8.73
CA VAL A 106 2.64 6.31 -8.30
C VAL A 106 2.46 6.54 -6.80
N VAL A 107 3.41 6.09 -5.96
CA VAL A 107 3.35 6.31 -4.51
C VAL A 107 3.42 7.80 -4.19
N THR A 108 4.29 8.55 -4.87
CA THR A 108 4.41 10.00 -4.68
C THR A 108 3.10 10.72 -5.00
N ASP A 109 2.50 10.43 -6.15
CA ASP A 109 1.22 11.01 -6.56
C ASP A 109 0.08 10.62 -5.61
N LEU A 110 0.05 9.35 -5.17
CA LEU A 110 -0.96 8.85 -4.22
C LEU A 110 -0.87 9.56 -2.87
N VAL A 111 0.35 9.74 -2.33
CA VAL A 111 0.57 10.48 -1.07
C VAL A 111 0.13 11.93 -1.21
N LYS A 112 0.49 12.59 -2.32
CA LYS A 112 0.11 13.97 -2.58
C LYS A 112 -1.40 14.17 -2.71
N LYS A 113 -2.08 13.29 -3.47
CA LYS A 113 -3.54 13.35 -3.65
C LYS A 113 -4.31 13.01 -2.38
N ASN A 114 -3.73 12.20 -1.50
CA ASN A 114 -4.35 11.75 -0.25
C ASN A 114 -3.61 12.26 0.98
N GLU A 115 -3.13 13.50 0.95
CA GLU A 115 -2.31 14.10 2.02
C GLU A 115 -2.91 13.86 3.41
N LYS A 116 -4.21 14.11 3.58
CA LYS A 116 -4.92 13.92 4.85
C LYS A 116 -4.76 12.51 5.42
N ARG A 117 -4.85 11.47 4.59
CA ARG A 117 -4.71 10.07 5.01
C ARG A 117 -3.35 9.82 5.67
N PHE A 118 -2.29 10.35 5.09
CA PHE A 118 -0.93 10.15 5.58
C PHE A 118 -0.56 11.11 6.70
N LEU A 119 -1.18 12.29 6.75
CA LEU A 119 -1.08 13.21 7.87
C LEU A 119 -1.76 12.64 9.13
N ASP A 120 -2.90 11.96 8.95
CA ASP A 120 -3.64 11.31 10.04
C ASP A 120 -2.82 10.27 10.78
N PHE A 121 -1.82 9.65 10.13
CA PHE A 121 -0.84 8.82 10.81
C PHE A 121 -0.11 9.61 11.91
N PHE A 122 0.43 10.80 11.63
CA PHE A 122 1.14 11.57 12.64
C PHE A 122 0.23 12.05 13.76
N ASN A 123 -1.01 12.44 13.42
CA ASN A 123 -2.00 12.87 14.41
C ASN A 123 -2.42 11.74 15.35
N ASN A 124 -2.52 10.50 14.84
CA ASN A 124 -3.05 9.35 15.59
C ASN A 124 -2.00 8.29 15.97
N ALA A 125 -0.73 8.48 15.60
CA ALA A 125 0.33 7.50 15.82
C ALA A 125 0.46 7.12 17.30
N THR A 126 0.61 5.83 17.58
CA THR A 126 0.70 5.27 18.93
C THR A 126 2.05 4.58 19.19
N PRO A 127 2.41 4.36 20.47
CA PRO A 127 3.54 3.52 20.82
C PRO A 127 3.34 2.07 20.31
N LEU A 128 4.40 1.47 19.75
CA LEU A 128 4.40 0.05 19.38
C LEU A 128 4.77 -0.85 20.57
N SER A 129 5.55 -0.30 21.50
CA SER A 129 5.92 -0.93 22.76
C SER A 129 6.26 0.14 23.79
N THR A 130 6.63 -0.28 25.01
CA THR A 130 7.11 0.63 26.06
C THR A 130 8.40 1.38 25.69
N ARG A 131 9.16 0.89 24.69
CA ARG A 131 10.47 1.45 24.30
C ARG A 131 10.53 2.04 22.90
N MET A 132 9.48 1.88 22.09
CA MET A 132 9.48 2.24 20.67
C MET A 132 8.13 2.79 20.22
N HIS A 133 8.16 3.91 19.51
CA HIS A 133 6.99 4.55 18.93
C HIS A 133 6.89 4.35 17.41
N SER A 134 5.68 4.28 16.86
CA SER A 134 5.45 4.10 15.42
C SER A 134 6.07 5.21 14.56
N ILE A 135 6.01 6.47 15.01
CA ILE A 135 6.68 7.61 14.37
C ILE A 135 8.18 7.35 14.12
N GLU A 136 8.86 6.63 15.01
CA GLU A 136 10.30 6.36 14.89
C GLU A 136 10.65 5.46 13.69
N LEU A 137 9.66 4.75 13.15
CA LEU A 137 9.83 3.93 11.96
C LEU A 137 9.84 4.75 10.66
N ILE A 138 9.43 6.02 10.72
CA ILE A 138 9.50 6.93 9.58
C ILE A 138 10.96 7.38 9.39
N PRO A 139 11.54 7.24 8.18
CA PRO A 139 12.92 7.64 7.89
C PRO A 139 13.21 9.08 8.32
N GLY A 140 14.20 9.24 9.20
CA GLY A 140 14.62 10.55 9.72
C GLY A 140 13.84 11.06 10.94
N MET A 141 12.89 10.29 11.49
CA MET A 141 12.06 10.67 12.64
C MET A 141 12.48 9.97 13.95
N GLY A 142 13.76 10.05 14.33
CA GLY A 142 14.25 9.45 15.59
C GLY A 142 13.62 10.06 16.87
N LYS A 143 14.00 9.53 18.04
CA LYS A 143 13.42 9.91 19.35
C LYS A 143 13.21 11.40 19.58
N LYS A 144 14.22 12.23 19.28
CA LYS A 144 14.11 13.69 19.45
C LYS A 144 12.92 14.25 18.67
N ARG A 145 12.80 13.86 17.39
CA ARG A 145 11.77 14.36 16.48
C ARG A 145 10.40 13.80 16.81
N MET A 146 10.35 12.53 17.20
CA MET A 146 9.14 11.90 17.71
C MET A 146 8.55 12.68 18.89
N TRP A 147 9.36 13.08 19.89
CA TRP A 147 8.86 13.90 21.01
C TRP A 147 8.34 15.27 20.57
N GLU A 148 9.05 15.98 19.69
CA GLU A 148 8.61 17.27 19.15
C GLU A 148 7.24 17.15 18.43
N ILE A 149 7.06 16.10 17.62
CA ILE A 149 5.79 15.83 16.91
C ILE A 149 4.66 15.53 17.91
N LEU A 150 4.94 14.73 18.95
CA LEU A 150 3.97 14.39 19.99
C LEU A 150 3.55 15.61 20.82
N GLU A 151 4.46 16.52 21.10
CA GLU A 151 4.18 17.76 21.82
C GLU A 151 3.33 18.71 20.97
N GLU A 152 3.72 18.93 19.73
CA GLU A 152 2.97 19.78 18.80
C GLU A 152 1.54 19.27 18.60
N ARG A 153 1.35 17.98 18.29
CA ARG A 153 0.01 17.45 18.03
C ARG A 153 -0.92 17.52 19.25
N LYS A 154 -0.39 17.55 20.48
CA LYS A 154 -1.19 17.75 21.71
C LYS A 154 -1.78 19.14 21.79
N ALA A 155 -1.04 20.16 21.35
CA ALA A 155 -1.54 21.54 21.30
C ALA A 155 -2.63 21.67 20.23
N LYS A 156 -2.37 21.13 19.04
CA LYS A 156 -3.33 21.08 17.93
C LYS A 156 -2.93 20.00 16.92
N PRO A 157 -3.87 19.15 16.42
CA PRO A 157 -3.60 18.26 15.30
C PRO A 157 -3.07 19.02 14.08
N PHE A 158 -2.20 18.39 13.31
CA PHE A 158 -1.71 18.97 12.05
C PHE A 158 -2.82 18.98 11.01
N GLU A 159 -2.92 20.08 10.27
CA GLU A 159 -3.94 20.26 9.22
C GLU A 159 -3.41 19.98 7.80
N SER A 160 -2.08 20.09 7.61
CA SER A 160 -1.39 19.79 6.35
C SER A 160 0.09 19.43 6.60
N PHE A 161 0.77 18.84 5.62
CA PHE A 161 2.22 18.71 5.64
C PHE A 161 2.93 20.06 5.65
N ALA A 162 2.31 21.11 5.08
CA ALA A 162 2.82 22.47 5.18
C ALA A 162 2.76 23.00 6.61
N ASP A 163 1.66 22.78 7.33
CA ASP A 163 1.52 23.10 8.76
C ASP A 163 2.53 22.32 9.60
N PHE A 164 2.64 21.01 9.35
CA PHE A 164 3.61 20.14 10.00
C PHE A 164 5.05 20.65 9.88
N LYS A 165 5.48 21.01 8.66
CA LYS A 165 6.82 21.56 8.40
C LYS A 165 7.08 22.89 9.11
N LYS A 166 6.05 23.73 9.27
CA LYS A 166 6.18 25.04 9.94
C LYS A 166 6.37 24.89 11.45
N ARG A 167 5.67 23.92 12.05
CA ARG A 167 5.63 23.73 13.50
C ARG A 167 6.83 22.96 14.02
N VAL A 168 7.20 21.87 13.34
CA VAL A 168 8.35 21.06 13.76
C VAL A 168 9.59 21.42 12.95
N LYS A 169 10.41 22.32 13.51
CA LYS A 169 11.58 22.90 12.83
C LYS A 169 12.70 21.89 12.61
N LEU A 170 13.43 22.04 11.49
CA LEU A 170 14.60 21.23 11.12
C LEU A 170 14.29 19.74 10.93
N LEU A 171 13.06 19.41 10.50
CA LEU A 171 12.70 18.06 10.11
C LEU A 171 13.02 17.77 8.64
N PRO A 172 13.34 16.50 8.31
CA PRO A 172 13.16 16.00 6.96
C PRO A 172 11.73 16.26 6.47
N ASP A 173 11.58 16.42 5.16
CA ASP A 173 10.27 16.59 4.55
C ASP A 173 9.33 15.42 4.91
N PRO A 174 8.25 15.62 5.68
CA PRO A 174 7.35 14.56 6.12
C PRO A 174 6.73 13.79 4.95
N GLU A 175 6.40 14.47 3.84
CA GLU A 175 5.85 13.84 2.65
C GLU A 175 6.87 12.86 2.05
N LYS A 176 8.12 13.30 1.85
CA LYS A 176 9.20 12.44 1.34
C LYS A 176 9.53 11.31 2.30
N ALA A 177 9.45 11.55 3.61
CA ALA A 177 9.71 10.52 4.61
C ALA A 177 8.64 9.42 4.59
N ILE A 178 7.37 9.79 4.41
CA ILE A 178 6.25 8.86 4.21
C ILE A 178 6.43 8.06 2.92
N ILE A 179 6.73 8.73 1.79
CA ILE A 179 6.95 8.06 0.49
C ILE A 179 8.06 7.00 0.62
N LYS A 180 9.20 7.37 1.20
CA LYS A 180 10.31 6.44 1.45
C LYS A 180 9.89 5.26 2.32
N ARG A 181 9.08 5.51 3.35
CA ARG A 181 8.59 4.45 4.23
C ARG A 181 7.66 3.49 3.50
N ILE A 182 6.72 4.00 2.70
CA ILE A 182 5.79 3.19 1.91
C ILE A 182 6.56 2.32 0.92
N ILE A 183 7.49 2.90 0.16
CA ILE A 183 8.30 2.15 -0.81
C ILE A 183 9.07 1.04 -0.08
N ALA A 184 9.68 1.33 1.08
CA ALA A 184 10.41 0.34 1.87
C ALA A 184 9.50 -0.77 2.43
N GLU A 185 8.26 -0.47 2.80
CA GLU A 185 7.25 -1.46 3.22
C GLU A 185 6.77 -2.32 2.05
N ILE A 186 6.70 -1.76 0.85
CA ILE A 186 6.32 -2.49 -0.35
C ILE A 186 7.44 -3.43 -0.79
N THR A 187 8.69 -2.96 -0.83
CA THR A 187 9.79 -3.68 -1.49
C THR A 187 10.63 -4.55 -0.57
N ILE A 188 10.71 -4.21 0.73
CA ILE A 188 11.57 -4.89 1.69
C ILE A 188 10.73 -5.40 2.85
N GLU A 189 11.04 -6.60 3.36
CA GLU A 189 10.35 -7.14 4.52
C GLU A 189 10.57 -6.26 5.76
N GLN A 190 9.47 -5.79 6.36
CA GLN A 190 9.51 -4.97 7.57
C GLN A 190 9.00 -5.75 8.77
N LYS A 191 9.60 -5.52 9.94
CA LYS A 191 9.08 -6.07 11.19
C LYS A 191 7.72 -5.47 11.57
N HIS A 192 7.50 -4.21 11.19
CA HIS A 192 6.28 -3.46 11.46
C HIS A 192 5.88 -2.74 10.18
N TYR A 193 4.62 -2.85 9.79
CA TYR A 193 4.04 -2.14 8.66
C TYR A 193 3.13 -1.02 9.18
N LEU A 194 3.22 0.16 8.57
CA LEU A 194 2.45 1.34 8.96
C LEU A 194 1.38 1.69 7.94
N PHE A 195 1.68 1.49 6.66
CA PHE A 195 0.86 1.97 5.54
C PHE A 195 0.40 0.84 4.62
N VAL A 196 1.23 -0.19 4.48
CA VAL A 196 0.95 -1.36 3.63
C VAL A 196 0.35 -2.46 4.48
N GLU A 197 -0.76 -3.04 4.05
CA GLU A 197 -1.31 -4.24 4.70
C GLU A 197 -0.77 -5.51 4.02
N ARG A 198 -0.38 -6.50 4.83
CA ARG A 198 0.23 -7.76 4.36
C ARG A 198 -0.72 -8.93 4.40
#